data_AF-A0A239QX62-F1
#
_entry.id   AF-A0A239QX62-F1
#
_cell.length_a   1.000
_cell.length_b   1.000
_cell.length_c   1.000
_cell.angle_alpha   90.00
_cell.angle_beta   90.00
_cell.angle_gamma   90.00
#
_symmetry.space_group_name_H-M   'P 1'
#
loop_
_entity.id
_entity.type
_entity.pdbx_description
1 polymer ?
#
loop_
_entity_poly.entity_id
_entity_poly.type
_entity_poly.pdbx_seq_one_letter_code
_entity_poly.pdbx_strand_id
1 'polypeptide(L)'
;MKLKFSIHYHTAWGERLHVVVGYHHQDGSCKQQNLAMQTDDGQQWTLETAVLVSLRHPLSHIEYYYQVESSEGEVLRREWRQVSRRYYFDATKDYQFPDQWRDRPLAYHLYTKAYRTTVRNLREEEVEVARLPLFRRTILFRVSAPLLQAGQAVAVLGSHPAIGSWNITRYVEMQYVGQGEWMLSVDAMGWQMPIEYKYVVVDAKSHTLLAWEEGANRIISEGITDGQVLVLYGEPLRLCEQPWRLAGVSISASLLRGKNLQTDMRRWIDWAVLTGMKVVKVAGCPLSEDLKAVADYARQQGIVLMVDWTPSQGLESKIPEGFDALCVRNLDEVSQESTALHRLSAMFEDSNVLFAVEDWSLLSGDVRSVLNLLRFVWLDARRIPVQLPVRQATEVVARHLASPSRLCILPLEDWLLLDGKMRRKHPTIAQLLKSTSYNKRIKALIQHHKR
;
A
#
# COMPACT_ATOMS: atom_id res chain seq x y z
N MET A 1 6.67 -28.61 -17.76
CA MET A 1 6.57 -27.15 -17.64
C MET A 1 7.94 -26.51 -17.48
N LYS A 2 8.24 -25.57 -18.37
CA LYS A 2 9.34 -24.61 -18.25
C LYS A 2 8.80 -23.27 -17.75
N LEU A 3 9.57 -22.62 -16.88
CA LEU A 3 9.34 -21.25 -16.45
C LEU A 3 10.49 -20.39 -16.99
N LYS A 4 10.14 -19.37 -17.77
CA LYS A 4 11.08 -18.41 -18.33
C LYS A 4 10.83 -17.05 -17.71
N PHE A 5 11.80 -16.56 -16.97
CA PHE A 5 11.78 -15.22 -16.37
C PHE A 5 12.70 -14.31 -17.18
N SER A 6 12.22 -13.11 -17.49
CA SER A 6 13.04 -12.09 -18.16
C SER A 6 12.72 -10.72 -17.60
N ILE A 7 13.75 -9.92 -17.33
CA ILE A 7 13.61 -8.61 -16.71
C ILE A 7 14.70 -7.67 -17.19
N HIS A 8 14.34 -6.42 -17.46
CA HIS A 8 15.28 -5.36 -17.76
C HIS A 8 15.67 -4.64 -16.46
N TYR A 9 16.92 -4.80 -16.02
CA TYR A 9 17.43 -4.23 -14.77
C TYR A 9 18.94 -3.98 -14.87
N HIS A 10 19.36 -2.77 -14.47
CA HIS A 10 20.78 -2.39 -14.46
C HIS A 10 21.42 -2.71 -13.10
N THR A 11 22.41 -3.59 -13.09
CA THR A 11 23.19 -3.94 -11.89
C THR A 11 24.54 -3.20 -11.87
N ALA A 12 25.09 -2.96 -10.68
CA ALA A 12 26.48 -2.52 -10.55
C ALA A 12 27.47 -3.68 -10.79
N TRP A 13 28.76 -3.35 -10.94
CA TRP A 13 29.79 -4.37 -11.10
C TRP A 13 29.92 -5.22 -9.83
N GLY A 14 29.96 -6.54 -9.98
CA GLY A 14 30.01 -7.49 -8.87
C GLY A 14 28.64 -7.88 -8.29
N GLU A 15 27.55 -7.27 -8.76
CA GLU A 15 26.18 -7.64 -8.40
C GLU A 15 25.61 -8.66 -9.37
N ARG A 16 24.70 -9.51 -8.88
CA ARG A 16 23.97 -10.49 -9.69
C ARG A 16 22.48 -10.41 -9.40
N LEU A 17 21.68 -10.56 -10.44
CA LEU A 17 20.22 -10.65 -10.30
C LEU A 17 19.80 -12.10 -10.10
N HIS A 18 18.95 -12.30 -9.11
CA HIS A 18 18.42 -13.60 -8.73
C HIS A 18 16.89 -13.55 -8.74
N VAL A 19 16.28 -14.67 -9.11
CA VAL A 19 14.84 -14.91 -8.90
C VAL A 19 14.67 -15.99 -7.85
N VAL A 20 13.89 -15.65 -6.84
CA VAL A 20 13.60 -16.54 -5.72
C VAL A 20 12.21 -17.11 -5.93
N VAL A 21 12.12 -18.41 -6.20
CA VAL A 21 10.87 -19.11 -6.51
C VAL A 21 10.49 -20.04 -5.36
N GLY A 22 9.35 -19.78 -4.75
CA GLY A 22 8.66 -20.64 -3.79
C GLY A 22 7.69 -21.57 -4.52
N TYR A 23 7.95 -22.87 -4.41
CA TYR A 23 7.08 -23.93 -4.91
C TYR A 23 6.19 -24.42 -3.77
N HIS A 24 4.93 -23.99 -3.78
CA HIS A 24 3.95 -24.36 -2.75
C HIS A 24 3.20 -25.61 -3.17
N HIS A 25 3.12 -26.59 -2.28
CA HIS A 25 2.41 -27.85 -2.48
C HIS A 25 0.99 -27.80 -1.90
N GLN A 26 0.13 -28.73 -2.29
CA GLN A 26 -1.23 -28.82 -1.76
C GLN A 26 -1.29 -29.26 -0.28
N ASP A 27 -0.23 -29.90 0.21
CA ASP A 27 -0.06 -30.29 1.62
C ASP A 27 0.38 -29.14 2.53
N GLY A 28 0.57 -27.94 1.98
CA GLY A 28 1.02 -26.74 2.71
C GLY A 28 2.54 -26.63 2.83
N SER A 29 3.32 -27.60 2.35
CA SER A 29 4.77 -27.47 2.30
C SER A 29 5.20 -26.48 1.20
N CYS A 30 6.29 -25.75 1.44
CA CYS A 30 6.87 -24.84 0.47
C CYS A 30 8.37 -25.10 0.34
N LYS A 31 8.83 -25.31 -0.90
CA LYS A 31 10.26 -25.41 -1.22
C LYS A 31 10.69 -24.15 -1.96
N GLN A 32 11.59 -23.38 -1.35
CA GLN A 32 12.15 -22.19 -1.96
C GLN A 32 13.44 -22.50 -2.70
N GLN A 33 13.63 -21.90 -3.87
CA GLN A 33 14.86 -21.97 -4.65
C GLN A 33 15.33 -20.56 -4.98
N ASN A 34 16.61 -20.29 -4.77
CA ASN A 34 17.26 -19.06 -5.18
C ASN A 34 18.03 -19.35 -6.48
N LEU A 35 17.62 -18.73 -7.59
CA LEU A 35 18.14 -19.04 -8.92
C LEU A 35 18.80 -17.79 -9.52
N ALA A 36 20.11 -17.88 -9.79
CA ALA A 36 20.87 -16.81 -10.44
C ALA A 36 20.43 -16.65 -11.91
N MET A 37 20.16 -15.42 -12.32
CA MET A 37 19.84 -15.09 -13.70
C MET A 37 21.10 -14.85 -14.52
N GLN A 38 20.98 -14.97 -15.83
CA GLN A 38 22.06 -14.75 -16.80
C GLN A 38 21.79 -13.49 -17.60
N THR A 39 22.85 -12.79 -17.97
CA THR A 39 22.80 -11.60 -18.83
C THR A 39 24.01 -11.59 -19.74
N ASP A 40 23.82 -11.14 -20.97
CA ASP A 40 24.90 -10.97 -21.96
C ASP A 40 25.33 -9.50 -22.07
N ASP A 41 24.48 -8.56 -21.67
CA ASP A 41 24.63 -7.11 -21.84
C ASP A 41 24.64 -6.31 -20.51
N GLY A 42 24.40 -6.98 -19.38
CA GLY A 42 24.29 -6.36 -18.06
C GLY A 42 22.97 -5.64 -17.80
N GLN A 43 22.01 -5.72 -18.73
CA GLN A 43 20.72 -5.01 -18.64
C GLN A 43 19.54 -5.95 -18.78
N GLN A 44 19.56 -6.85 -19.76
CA GLN A 44 18.53 -7.85 -19.95
C GLN A 44 18.96 -9.13 -19.24
N TRP A 45 18.21 -9.48 -18.19
CA TRP A 45 18.44 -10.69 -17.41
C TRP A 45 17.41 -11.74 -17.76
N THR A 46 17.86 -12.98 -17.93
CA THR A 46 17.00 -14.11 -18.26
C THR A 46 17.32 -15.34 -17.42
N LEU A 47 16.31 -16.13 -17.12
CA LEU A 47 16.45 -17.45 -16.51
C LEU A 47 15.40 -18.39 -17.09
N GLU A 48 15.83 -19.59 -17.47
CA GLU A 48 14.93 -20.71 -17.77
C GLU A 48 15.14 -21.82 -16.74
N THR A 49 14.05 -22.26 -16.12
CA THR A 49 14.05 -23.38 -15.19
C THR A 49 12.93 -24.37 -15.50
N ALA A 50 13.15 -25.65 -15.23
CA ALA A 50 12.17 -26.70 -15.43
C ALA A 50 11.64 -27.19 -14.09
N VAL A 51 10.31 -27.24 -13.96
CA VAL A 51 9.66 -27.71 -12.74
C VAL A 51 9.28 -29.17 -12.91
N LEU A 52 9.87 -30.04 -12.09
CA LEU A 52 9.46 -31.44 -11.99
C LEU A 52 8.26 -31.55 -11.05
N VAL A 53 7.08 -31.79 -11.62
CA VAL A 53 5.85 -31.98 -10.85
C VAL A 53 5.78 -33.42 -10.37
N SER A 54 5.85 -33.64 -9.06
CA SER A 54 5.69 -34.96 -8.45
C SER A 54 4.21 -35.30 -8.28
N LEU A 55 3.79 -36.51 -8.67
CA LEU A 55 2.43 -37.01 -8.43
C LEU A 55 2.13 -37.23 -6.95
N ARG A 56 3.15 -37.42 -6.10
CA ARG A 56 2.97 -37.67 -4.65
C ARG A 56 2.77 -36.39 -3.85
N HIS A 57 3.31 -35.26 -4.34
CA HIS A 57 3.18 -33.94 -3.72
C HIS A 57 2.82 -32.93 -4.81
N PRO A 58 1.55 -32.89 -5.26
CA PRO A 58 1.13 -31.99 -6.31
C PRO A 58 1.34 -30.54 -5.87
N LEU A 59 1.94 -29.76 -6.76
CA LEU A 59 2.13 -28.34 -6.57
C LEU A 59 0.79 -27.60 -6.70
N SER A 60 0.59 -26.59 -5.87
CA SER A 60 -0.62 -25.76 -5.86
C SER A 60 -0.43 -24.47 -6.64
N HIS A 61 0.69 -23.78 -6.43
CA HIS A 61 1.05 -22.54 -7.10
C HIS A 61 2.54 -22.25 -6.99
N ILE A 62 2.99 -21.30 -7.78
CA ILE A 62 4.31 -20.67 -7.61
C ILE A 62 4.13 -19.28 -7.03
N GLU A 63 5.10 -18.88 -6.20
CA GLU A 63 5.27 -17.53 -5.70
C GLU A 63 6.71 -17.11 -5.98
N TYR A 64 6.96 -15.92 -6.49
CA TYR A 64 8.33 -15.49 -6.74
C TYR A 64 8.53 -13.98 -6.57
N TYR A 65 9.79 -13.59 -6.42
CA TYR A 65 10.25 -12.20 -6.39
C TYR A 65 11.71 -12.11 -6.85
N TYR A 66 12.15 -10.93 -7.25
CA TYR A 66 13.55 -10.68 -7.60
C TYR A 66 14.35 -10.12 -6.42
N GLN A 67 15.64 -10.46 -6.38
CA GLN A 67 16.59 -9.84 -5.47
C GLN A 67 17.96 -9.67 -6.14
N VAL A 68 18.73 -8.70 -5.67
CA VAL A 68 20.11 -8.44 -6.09
C VAL A 68 21.04 -8.93 -5.00
N GLU A 69 22.03 -9.72 -5.39
CA GLU A 69 23.04 -10.28 -4.50
C GLU A 69 24.44 -9.77 -4.86
N SER A 70 25.29 -9.62 -3.84
CA SER A 70 26.71 -9.35 -4.02
C SER A 70 27.45 -10.61 -4.52
N SER A 71 28.71 -10.44 -4.95
CA SER A 71 29.59 -11.56 -5.29
C SER A 71 29.84 -12.53 -4.13
N GLU A 72 29.64 -12.07 -2.90
CA GLU A 72 29.80 -12.85 -1.66
C GLU A 72 28.49 -13.54 -1.23
N GLY A 73 27.38 -13.32 -1.95
CA GLY A 73 26.07 -13.92 -1.68
C GLY A 73 25.22 -13.13 -0.68
N GLU A 74 25.61 -11.90 -0.35
CA GLU A 74 24.80 -11.02 0.51
C GLU A 74 23.67 -10.37 -0.30
N VAL A 75 22.46 -10.34 0.25
CA VAL A 75 21.32 -9.70 -0.43
C VAL A 75 21.40 -8.19 -0.25
N LEU A 76 21.67 -7.48 -1.36
CA LEU A 76 21.80 -6.02 -1.39
C LEU A 76 20.45 -5.33 -1.55
N ARG A 77 19.55 -5.91 -2.34
CA ARG A 77 18.22 -5.34 -2.62
C ARG A 77 17.19 -6.43 -2.86
N ARG A 78 15.94 -6.19 -2.46
CA ARG A 78 14.79 -7.03 -2.77
C ARG A 78 13.69 -6.23 -3.44
N GLU A 79 12.96 -6.90 -4.32
CA GLU A 79 11.72 -6.36 -4.87
C GLU A 79 10.66 -6.18 -3.76
N TRP A 80 9.75 -5.22 -3.94
CA TRP A 80 8.64 -5.01 -3.01
C TRP A 80 7.74 -6.25 -2.91
N ARG A 81 7.62 -6.79 -1.68
CA ARG A 81 7.02 -8.09 -1.39
C ARG A 81 5.57 -8.08 -0.90
N GLN A 82 5.01 -6.92 -0.56
CA GLN A 82 3.70 -6.87 0.07
C GLN A 82 2.61 -7.51 -0.80
N VAL A 83 2.69 -7.30 -2.12
CA VAL A 83 1.79 -7.88 -3.11
C VAL A 83 2.54 -8.97 -3.88
N SER A 84 2.38 -10.22 -3.43
CA SER A 84 3.09 -11.38 -3.99
C SER A 84 2.67 -11.74 -5.41
N ARG A 85 3.65 -12.21 -6.20
CA ARG A 85 3.43 -12.78 -7.52
C ARG A 85 3.04 -14.25 -7.41
N ARG A 86 1.77 -14.50 -7.11
CA ARG A 86 1.21 -15.85 -7.01
C ARG A 86 0.51 -16.24 -8.30
N TYR A 87 0.84 -17.42 -8.83
CA TYR A 87 0.24 -17.95 -10.05
C TYR A 87 -0.09 -19.43 -9.89
N TYR A 88 -1.35 -19.78 -10.18
CA TYR A 88 -1.68 -21.16 -10.50
C TYR A 88 -0.98 -21.56 -11.79
N PHE A 89 -0.67 -22.84 -11.93
CA PHE A 89 -0.05 -23.34 -13.14
C PHE A 89 -0.59 -24.69 -13.57
N ASP A 90 -0.34 -24.98 -14.84
CA ASP A 90 -0.60 -26.25 -15.51
C ASP A 90 0.73 -26.81 -15.99
N ALA A 91 1.06 -28.02 -15.53
CA ALA A 91 2.32 -28.70 -15.80
C ALA A 91 2.58 -28.97 -17.30
N THR A 92 1.52 -28.97 -18.11
CA THR A 92 1.56 -29.21 -19.56
C THR A 92 1.93 -27.97 -20.37
N LYS A 93 1.95 -26.78 -19.73
CA LYS A 93 2.25 -25.51 -20.37
C LYS A 93 3.61 -24.98 -19.98
N ASP A 94 4.14 -24.09 -20.81
CA ASP A 94 5.36 -23.33 -20.54
C ASP A 94 4.99 -21.86 -20.28
N TYR A 95 5.60 -21.24 -19.26
CA TYR A 95 5.25 -19.90 -18.81
C TYR A 95 6.38 -18.92 -19.12
N GLN A 96 6.01 -17.74 -19.62
CA GLN A 96 6.91 -16.62 -19.86
C GLN A 96 6.48 -15.44 -18.99
N PHE A 97 7.44 -14.90 -18.25
CA PHE A 97 7.27 -13.77 -17.35
C PHE A 97 8.21 -12.63 -17.79
N PRO A 98 7.81 -11.82 -18.80
CA PRO A 98 8.46 -10.57 -19.17
C PRO A 98 8.15 -9.51 -18.12
N ASP A 99 8.93 -9.55 -17.05
CA ASP A 99 8.70 -8.80 -15.84
C ASP A 99 9.49 -7.48 -15.79
N GLN A 100 9.05 -6.60 -14.91
CA GLN A 100 9.77 -5.40 -14.52
C GLN A 100 10.04 -5.40 -13.02
N TRP A 101 11.08 -4.70 -12.58
CA TRP A 101 11.38 -4.55 -11.16
C TRP A 101 10.29 -3.73 -10.47
N ARG A 102 9.70 -4.24 -9.39
CA ARG A 102 8.68 -3.51 -8.62
C ARG A 102 9.30 -2.90 -7.36
N ASP A 103 9.45 -1.59 -7.42
CA ASP A 103 9.67 -0.79 -6.22
C ASP A 103 8.36 -0.56 -5.46
N ARG A 104 8.49 -0.16 -4.20
CA ARG A 104 7.36 0.32 -3.40
C ARG A 104 6.64 1.43 -4.20
N PRO A 105 5.33 1.34 -4.44
CA PRO A 105 4.63 2.29 -5.31
C PRO A 105 4.51 3.68 -4.65
N LEU A 106 4.35 4.74 -5.47
CA LEU A 106 4.16 6.11 -4.94
C LEU A 106 2.90 6.19 -4.06
N ALA A 107 1.84 5.50 -4.50
CA ALA A 107 0.61 5.34 -3.75
C ALA A 107 0.67 4.17 -2.72
N TYR A 108 1.84 3.88 -2.13
CA TYR A 108 1.99 2.80 -1.14
C TYR A 108 1.00 2.90 0.02
N HIS A 109 0.62 4.12 0.41
CA HIS A 109 -0.32 4.35 1.49
C HIS A 109 -1.64 3.55 1.31
N LEU A 110 -2.06 3.27 0.07
CA LEU A 110 -3.24 2.46 -0.25
C LEU A 110 -3.13 1.01 0.27
N TYR A 111 -1.92 0.50 0.42
CA TYR A 111 -1.63 -0.85 0.90
C TYR A 111 -1.46 -0.89 2.43
N THR A 112 -1.50 0.26 3.12
CA THR A 112 -1.33 0.30 4.57
C THR A 112 -2.60 -0.11 5.32
N LYS A 113 -2.40 -0.64 6.52
CA LYS A 113 -3.48 -0.87 7.49
C LYS A 113 -4.26 0.42 7.75
N ALA A 114 -3.59 1.56 7.88
CA ALA A 114 -4.23 2.86 8.07
C ALA A 114 -5.26 3.21 6.97
N TYR A 115 -4.91 2.99 5.69
CA TYR A 115 -5.85 3.19 4.59
C TYR A 115 -7.06 2.27 4.70
N ARG A 116 -6.81 0.98 4.86
CA ARG A 116 -7.85 -0.05 4.97
C ARG A 116 -8.79 0.19 6.16
N THR A 117 -8.24 0.64 7.30
CA THR A 117 -8.99 1.05 8.48
C THR A 117 -9.97 2.18 8.20
N THR A 118 -9.57 3.18 7.41
CA THR A 118 -10.39 4.39 7.22
C THR A 118 -11.41 4.31 6.10
N VAL A 119 -11.16 3.49 5.06
CA VAL A 119 -12.00 3.40 3.85
C VAL A 119 -13.12 2.37 3.95
N ARG A 120 -13.09 1.49 4.97
CA ARG A 120 -14.09 0.43 5.25
C ARG A 120 -14.11 -0.69 4.19
N ASN A 121 -13.18 -1.63 4.35
CA ASN A 121 -13.39 -3.08 4.23
C ASN A 121 -12.15 -3.75 4.83
N LEU A 122 -12.26 -4.11 6.11
CA LEU A 122 -11.16 -4.50 7.01
C LEU A 122 -10.58 -5.90 6.75
N ARG A 123 -10.89 -6.56 5.63
CA ARG A 123 -10.42 -7.93 5.40
C ARG A 123 -8.95 -7.90 5.06
N GLU A 124 -8.12 -8.55 5.89
CA GLU A 124 -6.77 -8.92 5.48
C GLU A 124 -6.92 -9.83 4.27
N GLU A 125 -6.60 -9.24 3.13
CA GLU A 125 -6.62 -9.92 1.87
C GLU A 125 -5.18 -10.30 1.56
N GLU A 126 -4.98 -11.55 1.21
CA GLU A 126 -3.82 -11.98 0.46
C GLU A 126 -4.20 -12.09 -1.00
N VAL A 127 -3.19 -12.09 -1.88
CA VAL A 127 -3.44 -12.42 -3.27
C VAL A 127 -3.85 -13.90 -3.34
N GLU A 128 -5.09 -14.13 -3.77
CA GLU A 128 -5.65 -15.46 -4.01
C GLU A 128 -5.00 -16.10 -5.24
N VAL A 129 -4.84 -17.42 -5.18
CA VAL A 129 -4.34 -18.21 -6.30
C VAL A 129 -5.51 -18.46 -7.27
N ALA A 130 -5.71 -17.54 -8.21
CA ALA A 130 -6.79 -17.64 -9.18
C ALA A 130 -6.56 -18.80 -10.17
N ARG A 131 -7.55 -19.68 -10.29
CA ARG A 131 -7.60 -20.77 -11.27
C ARG A 131 -8.33 -20.33 -12.52
N LEU A 132 -7.66 -19.52 -13.33
CA LEU A 132 -8.19 -19.04 -14.60
C LEU A 132 -8.07 -20.12 -15.70
N PRO A 133 -8.98 -20.16 -16.68
CA PRO A 133 -8.89 -21.11 -17.79
C PRO A 133 -7.62 -20.87 -18.61
N LEU A 134 -6.92 -21.94 -18.97
CA LEU A 134 -5.71 -21.87 -19.77
C LEU A 134 -5.96 -22.50 -21.14
N PHE A 135 -5.65 -21.77 -22.20
CA PHE A 135 -5.89 -22.14 -23.59
C PHE A 135 -4.63 -22.69 -24.26
N ARG A 136 -4.73 -23.09 -25.53
CA ARG A 136 -3.57 -23.55 -26.32
C ARG A 136 -2.49 -22.47 -26.41
N ARG A 137 -2.90 -21.21 -26.57
CA ARG A 137 -2.07 -20.01 -26.45
C ARG A 137 -2.76 -19.08 -25.48
N THR A 138 -2.15 -18.81 -24.33
CA THR A 138 -2.80 -18.00 -23.30
C THR A 138 -2.05 -16.71 -23.06
N ILE A 139 -2.75 -15.58 -23.12
CA ILE A 139 -2.24 -14.33 -22.54
C ILE A 139 -2.93 -14.15 -21.19
N LEU A 140 -2.13 -14.02 -20.14
CA LEU A 140 -2.58 -13.80 -18.77
C LEU A 140 -2.33 -12.34 -18.41
N PHE A 141 -3.37 -11.52 -18.49
CA PHE A 141 -3.33 -10.14 -18.03
C PHE A 141 -3.37 -10.10 -16.51
N ARG A 142 -2.46 -9.34 -15.91
CA ARG A 142 -2.51 -8.97 -14.50
C ARG A 142 -2.25 -7.48 -14.36
N VAL A 143 -3.02 -6.81 -13.51
CA VAL A 143 -2.82 -5.38 -13.23
C VAL A 143 -3.12 -5.05 -11.78
N SER A 144 -2.31 -4.14 -11.25
CA SER A 144 -2.51 -3.57 -9.92
C SER A 144 -3.38 -2.33 -10.00
N ALA A 145 -4.52 -2.33 -9.31
CA ALA A 145 -5.52 -1.26 -9.35
C ALA A 145 -6.04 -0.91 -7.93
N PRO A 146 -5.15 -0.53 -6.99
CA PRO A 146 -5.51 -0.25 -5.59
C PRO A 146 -6.39 1.00 -5.39
N LEU A 147 -6.55 1.82 -6.44
CA LEU A 147 -7.33 3.06 -6.43
C LEU A 147 -8.84 2.83 -6.64
N LEU A 148 -9.25 1.62 -7.02
CA LEU A 148 -10.65 1.31 -7.30
C LEU A 148 -11.49 1.34 -6.02
N GLN A 149 -12.68 1.89 -6.16
CA GLN A 149 -13.68 1.96 -5.09
C GLN A 149 -14.56 0.71 -5.07
N ALA A 150 -15.25 0.49 -3.94
CA ALA A 150 -16.22 -0.59 -3.82
C ALA A 150 -17.31 -0.47 -4.89
N GLY A 151 -17.52 -1.54 -5.66
CA GLY A 151 -18.48 -1.58 -6.77
C GLY A 151 -17.87 -1.26 -8.14
N GLN A 152 -16.58 -0.96 -8.22
CA GLN A 152 -15.86 -0.85 -9.50
C GLN A 152 -15.11 -2.14 -9.82
N ALA A 153 -14.95 -2.43 -11.11
CA ALA A 153 -14.17 -3.56 -11.61
C ALA A 153 -13.23 -3.12 -12.74
N VAL A 154 -12.17 -3.91 -12.99
CA VAL A 154 -11.26 -3.70 -14.11
C VAL A 154 -11.67 -4.59 -15.28
N ALA A 155 -11.59 -4.07 -16.49
CA ALA A 155 -11.75 -4.83 -17.72
C ALA A 155 -10.66 -4.48 -18.74
N VAL A 156 -10.52 -5.31 -19.77
CA VAL A 156 -9.60 -5.10 -20.90
C VAL A 156 -10.38 -4.79 -22.16
N LEU A 157 -9.91 -3.79 -22.91
CA LEU A 157 -10.30 -3.51 -24.29
C LEU A 157 -9.05 -3.40 -25.15
N GLY A 158 -9.12 -3.87 -26.38
CA GLY A 158 -8.03 -3.65 -27.32
C GLY A 158 -8.41 -3.91 -28.76
N SER A 159 -7.39 -3.91 -29.61
CA SER A 159 -7.51 -3.98 -31.06
C SER A 159 -8.07 -5.33 -31.57
N HIS A 160 -7.76 -6.44 -30.90
CA HIS A 160 -8.19 -7.77 -31.34
C HIS A 160 -9.66 -8.07 -30.97
N PRO A 161 -10.43 -8.81 -31.81
CA PRO A 161 -11.82 -9.18 -31.51
C PRO A 161 -12.02 -9.93 -30.19
N ALA A 162 -11.04 -10.74 -29.78
CA ALA A 162 -11.08 -11.46 -28.50
C ALA A 162 -11.05 -10.54 -27.27
N ILE A 163 -10.62 -9.28 -27.44
CA ILE A 163 -10.63 -8.23 -26.41
C ILE A 163 -11.48 -7.03 -26.85
N GLY A 164 -12.49 -7.28 -27.69
CA GLY A 164 -13.58 -6.35 -27.98
C GLY A 164 -13.39 -5.40 -29.17
N SER A 165 -12.22 -5.35 -29.82
CA SER A 165 -11.94 -4.42 -30.94
C SER A 165 -12.32 -2.97 -30.61
N TRP A 166 -11.91 -2.49 -29.43
CA TRP A 166 -12.22 -1.17 -28.87
C TRP A 166 -13.71 -0.84 -28.70
N ASN A 167 -14.60 -1.82 -28.83
CA ASN A 167 -16.02 -1.64 -28.58
C ASN A 167 -16.31 -1.76 -27.08
N ILE A 168 -16.76 -0.65 -26.48
CA ILE A 168 -17.09 -0.54 -25.06
C ILE A 168 -18.16 -1.52 -24.55
N THR A 169 -18.94 -2.14 -25.44
CA THR A 169 -19.95 -3.15 -25.07
C THR A 169 -19.38 -4.57 -25.06
N ARG A 170 -18.13 -4.74 -25.49
CA ARG A 170 -17.44 -6.04 -25.65
C ARG A 170 -16.13 -6.10 -24.87
N TYR A 171 -15.99 -5.32 -23.80
CA TYR A 171 -14.84 -5.44 -22.91
C TYR A 171 -14.81 -6.85 -22.29
N VAL A 172 -13.63 -7.28 -21.87
CA VAL A 172 -13.47 -8.54 -21.14
C VAL A 172 -13.15 -8.21 -19.69
N GLU A 173 -14.09 -8.53 -18.79
CA GLU A 173 -13.96 -8.24 -17.36
C GLU A 173 -12.87 -9.09 -16.70
N MET A 174 -12.07 -8.48 -15.83
CA MET A 174 -11.03 -9.16 -15.06
C MET A 174 -11.59 -9.64 -13.72
N GLN A 175 -11.02 -10.72 -13.20
CA GLN A 175 -11.35 -11.24 -11.87
C GLN A 175 -10.51 -10.53 -10.81
N TYR A 176 -11.14 -10.07 -9.72
CA TYR A 176 -10.43 -9.61 -8.53
C TYR A 176 -9.75 -10.78 -7.82
N VAL A 177 -8.46 -10.64 -7.50
CA VAL A 177 -7.67 -11.69 -6.83
C VAL A 177 -7.07 -11.25 -5.50
N GLY A 178 -7.55 -10.14 -4.92
CA GLY A 178 -7.11 -9.66 -3.61
C GLY A 178 -6.03 -8.57 -3.66
N GLN A 179 -5.93 -7.75 -2.62
CA GLN A 179 -4.95 -6.65 -2.49
C GLN A 179 -4.92 -5.65 -3.66
N GLY A 180 -6.05 -5.38 -4.31
CA GLY A 180 -6.10 -4.48 -5.47
C GLY A 180 -5.59 -5.12 -6.76
N GLU A 181 -5.30 -6.42 -6.78
CA GLU A 181 -4.84 -7.13 -7.98
C GLU A 181 -6.01 -7.73 -8.76
N TRP A 182 -5.89 -7.68 -10.08
CA TRP A 182 -6.89 -8.20 -11.02
C TRP A 182 -6.20 -9.09 -12.06
N MET A 183 -6.85 -10.20 -12.42
CA MET A 183 -6.32 -11.16 -13.39
C MET A 183 -7.37 -11.58 -14.43
N LEU A 184 -6.91 -11.84 -15.64
CA LEU A 184 -7.72 -12.33 -16.75
C LEU A 184 -6.87 -13.20 -17.67
N SER A 185 -7.38 -14.37 -18.05
CA SER A 185 -6.79 -15.16 -19.13
C SER A 185 -7.60 -15.01 -20.41
N VAL A 186 -6.92 -14.86 -21.54
CA VAL A 186 -7.54 -14.75 -22.87
C VAL A 186 -6.90 -15.75 -23.82
N ASP A 187 -7.74 -16.36 -24.66
CA ASP A 187 -7.27 -17.19 -25.77
C ASP A 187 -6.62 -16.30 -26.85
N ALA A 188 -5.32 -16.51 -27.04
CA ALA A 188 -4.49 -15.77 -27.98
C ALA A 188 -4.39 -16.45 -29.35
N MET A 189 -5.21 -17.46 -29.63
CA MET A 189 -5.28 -18.10 -30.94
C MET A 189 -5.63 -17.07 -32.03
N GLY A 190 -4.80 -17.01 -33.07
CA GLY A 190 -5.01 -16.13 -34.24
C GLY A 190 -4.59 -14.67 -34.05
N TRP A 191 -4.01 -14.30 -32.91
CA TRP A 191 -3.54 -12.93 -32.70
C TRP A 191 -2.37 -12.60 -33.63
N GLN A 192 -2.44 -11.45 -34.29
CA GLN A 192 -1.36 -10.90 -35.11
C GLN A 192 -0.70 -9.75 -34.34
N MET A 193 0.57 -9.90 -33.99
CA MET A 193 1.31 -8.90 -33.21
C MET A 193 1.76 -7.72 -34.09
N PRO A 194 1.89 -6.50 -33.54
CA PRO A 194 1.61 -6.14 -32.16
C PRO A 194 0.11 -5.94 -31.87
N ILE A 195 -0.30 -6.24 -30.64
CA ILE A 195 -1.66 -5.98 -30.15
C ILE A 195 -1.66 -4.79 -29.20
N GLU A 196 -2.44 -3.77 -29.54
CA GLU A 196 -2.73 -2.65 -28.66
C GLU A 196 -3.93 -2.94 -27.76
N TYR A 197 -3.83 -2.54 -26.49
CA TYR A 197 -4.91 -2.66 -25.51
C TYR A 197 -4.84 -1.55 -24.44
N LYS A 198 -5.94 -1.37 -23.71
CA LYS A 198 -6.02 -0.58 -22.49
C LYS A 198 -6.84 -1.31 -21.45
N TYR A 199 -6.53 -1.02 -20.18
CA TYR A 199 -7.44 -1.34 -19.10
C TYR A 199 -8.52 -0.25 -19.00
N VAL A 200 -9.71 -0.64 -18.56
CA VAL A 200 -10.84 0.27 -18.32
C VAL A 200 -11.48 -0.07 -16.98
N VAL A 201 -12.10 0.93 -16.35
CA VAL A 201 -12.87 0.77 -15.13
C VAL A 201 -14.35 0.71 -15.50
N VAL A 202 -15.05 -0.28 -15.00
CA VAL A 202 -16.50 -0.47 -15.21
C VAL A 202 -17.22 -0.49 -13.86
N ASP A 203 -18.48 -0.09 -13.87
CA ASP A 203 -19.36 -0.29 -12.72
C ASP A 203 -19.79 -1.76 -12.68
N ALA A 204 -19.54 -2.44 -11.55
CA ALA A 204 -19.76 -3.88 -11.42
C ALA A 204 -21.25 -4.29 -11.43
N LYS A 205 -22.19 -3.34 -11.29
CA LYS A 205 -23.63 -3.63 -11.29
C LYS A 205 -24.30 -3.31 -12.61
N SER A 206 -24.00 -2.14 -13.15
CA SER A 206 -24.60 -1.61 -14.38
C SER A 206 -23.79 -1.95 -15.62
N HIS A 207 -22.56 -2.44 -15.47
CA HIS A 207 -21.64 -2.77 -16.56
C HIS A 207 -21.33 -1.57 -17.46
N THR A 208 -21.53 -0.34 -16.95
CA THR A 208 -21.19 0.89 -17.67
C THR A 208 -19.70 1.18 -17.54
N LEU A 209 -19.08 1.59 -18.63
CA LEU A 209 -17.71 2.09 -18.61
C LEU A 209 -17.64 3.43 -17.84
N LEU A 210 -16.82 3.46 -16.79
CA LEU A 210 -16.62 4.62 -15.93
C LEU A 210 -15.40 5.44 -16.34
N ALA A 211 -14.29 4.77 -16.67
CA ALA A 211 -13.04 5.43 -17.03
C ALA A 211 -12.16 4.55 -17.92
N TRP A 212 -11.34 5.20 -18.75
CA TRP A 212 -10.24 4.56 -19.44
C TRP A 212 -8.96 4.74 -18.65
N GLU A 213 -8.02 3.81 -18.81
CA GLU A 213 -6.65 4.03 -18.39
C GLU A 213 -6.02 5.24 -19.11
N GLU A 214 -5.30 6.06 -18.34
CA GLU A 214 -4.61 7.26 -18.79
C GLU A 214 -3.33 6.94 -19.60
N GLY A 215 -2.91 7.88 -20.44
CA GLY A 215 -1.72 7.77 -21.27
C GLY A 215 -1.90 6.93 -22.54
N ALA A 216 -0.78 6.50 -23.12
CA ALA A 216 -0.75 5.74 -24.37
C ALA A 216 -1.28 4.31 -24.21
N ASN A 217 -1.71 3.70 -25.31
CA ASN A 217 -2.10 2.30 -25.37
C ASN A 217 -0.93 1.41 -24.92
N ARG A 218 -1.24 0.35 -24.18
CA ARG A 218 -0.28 -0.72 -23.89
C ARG A 218 -0.13 -1.60 -25.12
N ILE A 219 1.06 -2.12 -25.35
CA ILE A 219 1.40 -2.88 -26.56
C ILE A 219 1.96 -4.24 -26.16
N ILE A 220 1.44 -5.30 -26.79
CA ILE A 220 1.98 -6.66 -26.72
C ILE A 220 2.72 -6.90 -28.02
N SER A 221 4.05 -6.95 -27.95
CA SER A 221 4.90 -7.16 -29.13
C SER A 221 5.37 -8.61 -29.26
N GLU A 222 5.36 -9.35 -28.15
CA GLU A 222 5.86 -10.72 -28.09
C GLU A 222 4.83 -11.69 -28.65
N GLY A 223 5.26 -12.51 -29.60
CA GLY A 223 4.47 -13.61 -30.11
C GLY A 223 4.37 -14.77 -29.11
N ILE A 224 3.28 -15.52 -29.20
CA ILE A 224 3.06 -16.70 -28.35
C ILE A 224 2.86 -17.95 -29.21
N THR A 225 3.51 -19.05 -28.82
CA THR A 225 3.38 -20.35 -29.51
C THR A 225 2.51 -21.33 -28.73
N ASP A 226 2.23 -22.48 -29.34
CA ASP A 226 1.37 -23.48 -28.75
C ASP A 226 1.94 -24.05 -27.45
N GLY A 227 1.08 -24.24 -26.46
CA GLY A 227 1.46 -24.71 -25.13
C GLY A 227 2.03 -23.61 -24.23
N GLN A 228 2.10 -22.36 -24.69
CA GLN A 228 2.66 -21.26 -23.90
C GLN A 228 1.60 -20.43 -23.19
N VAL A 229 2.01 -19.86 -22.05
CA VAL A 229 1.31 -18.82 -21.30
C VAL A 229 2.24 -17.61 -21.19
N LEU A 230 1.82 -16.48 -21.76
CA LEU A 230 2.51 -15.20 -21.62
C LEU A 230 1.85 -14.39 -20.50
N VAL A 231 2.59 -14.07 -19.45
CA VAL A 231 2.08 -13.32 -18.30
C VAL A 231 2.43 -11.85 -18.45
N LEU A 232 1.41 -11.00 -18.55
CA LEU A 232 1.55 -9.56 -18.68
C LEU A 232 1.31 -8.90 -17.32
N TYR A 233 2.41 -8.63 -16.60
CA TYR A 233 2.37 -7.93 -15.32
C TYR A 233 3.34 -6.75 -15.29
N GLY A 234 2.90 -5.64 -15.86
CA GLY A 234 3.68 -4.40 -15.98
C GLY A 234 3.24 -3.32 -14.98
N GLU A 235 3.19 -2.08 -15.46
CA GLU A 235 2.82 -0.93 -14.64
C GLU A 235 1.42 -1.06 -14.03
N PRO A 236 1.18 -0.50 -12.83
CA PRO A 236 -0.16 -0.37 -12.26
C PRO A 236 -1.13 0.34 -13.21
N LEU A 237 -2.43 0.16 -12.97
CA LEU A 237 -3.48 0.83 -13.70
C LEU A 237 -3.31 2.36 -13.58
N ARG A 238 -3.13 3.04 -14.71
CA ARG A 238 -2.91 4.49 -14.75
C ARG A 238 -4.24 5.22 -14.59
N LEU A 239 -4.56 5.63 -13.36
CA LEU A 239 -5.73 6.46 -13.04
C LEU A 239 -5.29 7.71 -12.27
N CYS A 240 -6.11 8.75 -12.36
CA CYS A 240 -5.98 9.90 -11.47
C CYS A 240 -6.31 9.48 -10.03
N GLU A 241 -5.34 9.60 -9.11
CA GLU A 241 -5.53 9.30 -7.70
C GLU A 241 -6.52 10.29 -7.08
N GLN A 242 -7.59 9.76 -6.47
CA GLN A 242 -8.49 10.56 -5.64
C GLN A 242 -7.79 10.87 -4.31
N PRO A 243 -7.80 12.12 -3.82
CA PRO A 243 -7.04 12.49 -2.63
C PRO A 243 -7.58 11.78 -1.39
N TRP A 244 -6.81 10.83 -0.85
CA TRP A 244 -7.07 10.25 0.47
C TRP A 244 -6.54 11.17 1.57
N ARG A 245 -7.44 12.00 2.12
CA ARG A 245 -7.13 12.97 3.19
C ARG A 245 -7.84 12.63 4.49
N LEU A 246 -7.06 12.59 5.57
CA LEU A 246 -7.55 12.32 6.91
C LEU A 246 -7.31 13.51 7.83
N ALA A 247 -8.36 13.94 8.51
CA ALA A 247 -8.27 14.83 9.65
C ALA A 247 -8.07 14.02 10.94
N GLY A 248 -7.23 14.50 11.84
CA GLY A 248 -6.95 13.85 13.11
C GLY A 248 -6.66 14.83 14.23
N VAL A 249 -6.58 14.28 15.44
CA VAL A 249 -6.19 14.99 16.64
C VAL A 249 -4.93 14.37 17.25
N SER A 250 -4.02 15.21 17.71
CA SER A 250 -2.90 14.82 18.57
C SER A 250 -3.23 15.17 20.02
N ILE A 251 -3.16 14.19 20.91
CA ILE A 251 -3.37 14.35 22.35
C ILE A 251 -2.10 13.96 23.11
N SER A 252 -1.79 14.70 24.17
CA SER A 252 -0.70 14.32 25.09
C SER A 252 -1.15 13.17 25.99
N ALA A 253 -0.26 12.21 26.26
CA ALA A 253 -0.48 11.18 27.27
C ALA A 253 -0.84 11.74 28.66
N SER A 254 -0.40 12.98 28.97
CA SER A 254 -0.74 13.68 30.21
C SER A 254 -2.24 13.99 30.39
N LEU A 255 -3.05 13.87 29.34
CA LEU A 255 -4.51 14.02 29.36
C LEU A 255 -5.24 12.72 29.73
N LEU A 256 -4.55 11.59 29.76
CA LEU A 256 -5.08 10.26 30.08
C LEU A 256 -5.02 10.03 31.59
N ARG A 257 -5.77 10.85 32.36
CA ARG A 257 -5.71 10.90 33.84
C ARG A 257 -6.78 10.04 34.53
N GLY A 258 -7.59 9.32 33.78
CA GLY A 258 -8.65 8.46 34.31
C GLY A 258 -8.11 7.23 35.00
N LYS A 259 -9.01 6.50 35.67
CA LYS A 259 -8.68 5.28 36.42
C LYS A 259 -8.08 4.17 35.54
N ASN A 260 -8.35 4.19 34.23
CA ASN A 260 -7.89 3.20 33.28
C ASN A 260 -7.59 3.86 31.92
N LEU A 261 -6.34 3.72 31.47
CA LEU A 261 -5.83 4.20 30.18
C LEU A 261 -6.71 3.78 29.00
N GLN A 262 -7.12 2.51 28.97
CA GLN A 262 -7.95 1.97 27.89
C GLN A 262 -9.30 2.67 27.79
N THR A 263 -9.92 2.98 28.93
CA THR A 263 -11.23 3.63 28.98
C THR A 263 -11.15 5.06 28.44
N ASP A 264 -10.10 5.79 28.81
CA ASP A 264 -9.92 7.16 28.34
C ASP A 264 -9.58 7.21 26.85
N MET A 265 -8.73 6.30 26.35
CA MET A 265 -8.45 6.24 24.92
C MET A 265 -9.67 5.88 24.08
N ARG A 266 -10.52 4.94 24.56
CA ARG A 266 -11.81 4.65 23.90
C ARG A 266 -12.69 5.89 23.80
N ARG A 267 -12.76 6.72 24.85
CA ARG A 267 -13.51 7.99 24.80
C ARG A 267 -12.94 8.98 23.78
N TRP A 268 -11.62 9.03 23.62
CA TRP A 268 -10.98 9.85 22.58
C TRP A 268 -11.30 9.35 21.17
N ILE A 269 -11.31 8.03 20.98
CA ILE A 269 -11.73 7.39 19.72
C ILE A 269 -13.21 7.71 19.43
N ASP A 270 -14.09 7.57 20.42
CA ASP A 270 -15.51 7.90 20.28
C ASP A 270 -15.71 9.38 19.91
N TRP A 271 -14.94 10.28 20.50
CA TRP A 271 -14.98 11.69 20.16
C TRP A 271 -14.48 11.95 18.73
N ALA A 272 -13.44 11.25 18.27
CA ALA A 272 -12.97 11.33 16.89
C ALA A 272 -14.05 10.86 15.89
N VAL A 273 -14.75 9.77 16.21
CA VAL A 273 -15.90 9.29 15.42
C VAL A 273 -17.01 10.34 15.35
N LEU A 274 -17.35 10.95 16.49
CA LEU A 274 -18.40 11.99 16.57
C LEU A 274 -18.06 13.23 15.74
N THR A 275 -16.80 13.66 15.76
CA THR A 275 -16.31 14.83 15.03
C THR A 275 -15.99 14.53 13.56
N GLY A 276 -15.95 13.26 13.14
CA GLY A 276 -15.63 12.86 11.76
C GLY A 276 -14.13 12.81 11.46
N MET A 277 -13.29 12.94 12.48
CA MET A 277 -11.85 12.65 12.42
C MET A 277 -11.63 11.16 12.15
N LYS A 278 -10.43 10.84 11.66
CA LYS A 278 -10.03 9.49 11.26
C LYS A 278 -8.72 9.04 11.87
N VAL A 279 -8.00 9.93 12.54
CA VAL A 279 -6.74 9.60 13.23
C VAL A 279 -6.76 10.19 14.64
N VAL A 280 -6.38 9.38 15.62
CA VAL A 280 -6.06 9.83 16.98
C VAL A 280 -4.60 9.51 17.22
N LYS A 281 -3.77 10.55 17.32
CA LYS A 281 -2.38 10.44 17.70
C LYS A 281 -2.25 10.64 19.21
N VAL A 282 -1.56 9.73 19.89
CA VAL A 282 -1.21 9.88 21.31
C VAL A 282 0.29 10.12 21.43
N ALA A 283 0.66 11.33 21.84
CA ALA A 283 2.05 11.74 22.00
C ALA A 283 2.57 11.39 23.40
N GLY A 284 3.77 10.80 23.46
CA GLY A 284 4.46 10.47 24.71
C GLY A 284 3.80 9.35 25.54
N CYS A 285 3.04 8.46 24.91
CA CYS A 285 2.49 7.26 25.57
C CYS A 285 3.43 6.07 25.32
N PRO A 286 3.88 5.34 26.36
CA PRO A 286 4.70 4.14 26.16
C PRO A 286 3.88 3.04 25.49
N LEU A 287 4.54 2.23 24.68
CA LEU A 287 3.96 1.03 24.08
C LEU A 287 3.72 -0.03 25.15
N SER A 288 2.51 -0.59 25.20
CA SER A 288 2.10 -1.65 26.12
C SER A 288 1.09 -2.58 25.45
N GLU A 289 0.94 -3.81 25.95
CA GLU A 289 -0.05 -4.76 25.41
C GLU A 289 -1.50 -4.24 25.50
N ASP A 290 -1.79 -3.42 26.52
CA ASP A 290 -3.10 -2.78 26.72
C ASP A 290 -3.53 -1.90 25.54
N LEU A 291 -2.57 -1.35 24.78
CA LEU A 291 -2.85 -0.52 23.61
C LEU A 291 -3.37 -1.33 22.42
N LYS A 292 -3.05 -2.63 22.34
CA LYS A 292 -3.49 -3.49 21.24
C LYS A 292 -5.01 -3.61 21.20
N ALA A 293 -5.63 -3.88 22.35
CA ALA A 293 -7.09 -3.96 22.47
C ALA A 293 -7.78 -2.62 22.10
N VAL A 294 -7.11 -1.50 22.35
CA VAL A 294 -7.62 -0.17 21.98
C VAL A 294 -7.42 0.13 20.50
N ALA A 295 -6.30 -0.30 19.91
CA ALA A 295 -6.07 -0.22 18.48
C ALA A 295 -7.10 -1.05 17.69
N ASP A 296 -7.42 -2.26 18.16
CA ASP A 296 -8.47 -3.09 17.57
C ASP A 296 -9.84 -2.43 17.64
N TYR A 297 -10.18 -1.81 18.78
CA TYR A 297 -11.40 -1.02 18.91
C TYR A 297 -11.41 0.17 17.94
N ALA A 298 -10.32 0.94 17.87
CA ALA A 298 -10.18 2.06 16.93
C ALA A 298 -10.41 1.60 15.48
N ARG A 299 -9.79 0.47 15.11
CA ARG A 299 -9.91 -0.13 13.79
C ARG A 299 -11.35 -0.47 13.43
N GLN A 300 -12.10 -1.08 14.35
CA GLN A 300 -13.52 -1.39 14.16
C GLN A 300 -14.38 -0.13 13.96
N GLN A 301 -14.01 0.99 14.59
CA GLN A 301 -14.66 2.29 14.41
C GLN A 301 -14.20 3.02 13.13
N GLY A 302 -13.22 2.46 12.42
CA GLY A 302 -12.58 3.08 11.25
C GLY A 302 -11.77 4.32 11.60
N ILE A 303 -11.11 4.29 12.76
CA ILE A 303 -10.17 5.28 13.28
C ILE A 303 -8.78 4.65 13.39
N VAL A 304 -7.76 5.36 12.95
CA VAL A 304 -6.36 4.96 13.09
C VAL A 304 -5.83 5.49 14.42
N LEU A 305 -5.43 4.58 15.31
CA LEU A 305 -4.65 4.93 16.50
C LEU A 305 -3.17 5.02 16.10
N MET A 306 -2.58 6.20 16.27
CA MET A 306 -1.17 6.45 16.00
C MET A 306 -0.44 6.73 17.32
N VAL A 307 0.70 6.11 17.52
CA VAL A 307 1.56 6.31 18.70
C VAL A 307 2.97 6.64 18.26
N ASP A 308 3.71 7.32 19.14
CA ASP A 308 5.13 7.57 18.90
C ASP A 308 5.92 6.25 19.02
N TRP A 309 6.87 6.04 18.12
CA TRP A 309 7.80 4.91 18.14
C TRP A 309 9.20 5.41 17.81
N THR A 310 10.17 4.98 18.59
CA THR A 310 11.59 5.31 18.39
C THR A 310 12.32 4.03 18.01
N PRO A 311 13.03 3.98 16.87
CA PRO A 311 13.88 2.85 16.55
C PRO A 311 15.02 2.75 17.56
N SER A 312 15.27 1.55 18.08
CA SER A 312 16.45 1.30 18.91
C SER A 312 17.71 1.22 18.02
N GLN A 313 18.85 1.71 18.52
CA GLN A 313 20.15 1.62 17.83
C GLN A 313 20.68 0.16 17.72
N GLY A 314 20.08 -0.80 18.42
CA GLY A 314 20.50 -2.21 18.42
C GLY A 314 19.92 -3.06 17.27
N LEU A 315 20.39 -4.32 17.16
CA LEU A 315 19.99 -5.26 16.09
C LEU A 315 18.50 -5.69 16.09
N GLU A 316 17.74 -5.41 17.16
CA GLU A 316 16.37 -5.94 17.35
C GLU A 316 15.28 -4.85 17.44
N SER A 317 15.37 -3.79 16.64
CA SER A 317 14.19 -2.93 16.43
C SER A 317 13.08 -3.76 15.79
N LYS A 318 12.00 -4.04 16.53
CA LYS A 318 10.79 -4.67 16.00
C LYS A 318 9.66 -3.66 15.92
N ILE A 319 8.93 -3.69 14.81
CA ILE A 319 7.72 -2.87 14.64
C ILE A 319 6.66 -3.40 15.62
N PRO A 320 6.07 -2.53 16.45
CA PRO A 320 4.98 -2.89 17.34
C PRO A 320 3.80 -3.52 16.57
N GLU A 321 3.40 -4.72 16.98
CA GLU A 321 2.25 -5.40 16.38
C GLU A 321 0.93 -4.75 16.80
N GLY A 322 -0.10 -4.90 15.95
CA GLY A 322 -1.46 -4.45 16.25
C GLY A 322 -1.76 -2.98 15.97
N PHE A 323 -0.76 -2.16 15.63
CA PHE A 323 -0.95 -0.77 15.24
C PHE A 323 -1.10 -0.61 13.72
N ASP A 324 -1.93 0.36 13.32
CA ASP A 324 -2.18 0.66 11.90
C ASP A 324 -1.25 1.77 11.38
N ALA A 325 -0.77 2.64 12.28
CA ALA A 325 0.16 3.71 11.98
C ALA A 325 1.07 4.02 13.17
N LEU A 326 2.30 4.48 12.88
CA LEU A 326 3.30 4.87 13.87
C LEU A 326 3.93 6.21 13.50
N CYS A 327 4.17 7.06 14.49
CA CYS A 327 4.96 8.27 14.31
C CYS A 327 6.40 8.00 14.74
N VAL A 328 7.32 8.01 13.77
CA VAL A 328 8.74 7.77 14.04
C VAL A 328 9.36 9.02 14.66
N ARG A 329 10.09 8.83 15.77
CA ARG A 329 10.82 9.86 16.52
C ARG A 329 12.33 9.59 16.48
N ASN A 330 13.12 10.63 16.75
CA ASN A 330 14.58 10.60 16.84
C ASN A 330 15.28 9.91 15.65
N LEU A 331 14.79 10.18 14.43
CA LEU A 331 15.37 9.57 13.22
C LEU A 331 16.81 10.09 12.98
N ASP A 332 17.12 11.29 13.46
CA ASP A 332 18.43 11.93 13.42
C ASP A 332 19.49 11.11 14.17
N GLU A 333 19.18 10.62 15.37
CA GLU A 333 20.07 9.76 16.17
C GLU A 333 20.41 8.44 15.46
N VAL A 334 19.51 7.95 14.60
CA VAL A 334 19.70 6.70 13.83
C VAL A 334 20.32 6.97 12.45
N SER A 335 20.11 8.16 11.89
CA SER A 335 20.61 8.54 10.57
C SER A 335 22.14 8.72 10.51
N GLN A 336 22.81 8.84 11.65
CA GLN A 336 24.27 8.99 11.73
C GLN A 336 25.03 7.72 11.30
N GLU A 337 24.36 6.56 11.26
CA GLU A 337 24.92 5.29 10.80
C GLU A 337 24.23 4.84 9.49
N SER A 338 24.99 4.80 8.37
CA SER A 338 24.47 4.37 7.07
C SER A 338 23.83 2.97 7.10
N THR A 339 24.44 2.02 7.84
CA THR A 339 23.91 0.67 8.02
C THR A 339 22.60 0.63 8.81
N ALA A 340 22.32 1.61 9.68
CA ALA A 340 21.05 1.68 10.40
C ALA A 340 19.89 2.12 9.50
N LEU A 341 20.14 3.05 8.56
CA LEU A 341 19.13 3.49 7.58
C LEU A 341 18.70 2.36 6.65
N HIS A 342 19.64 1.56 6.13
CA HIS A 342 19.31 0.40 5.31
C HIS A 342 18.49 -0.65 6.08
N ARG A 343 18.83 -0.90 7.35
CA ARG A 343 18.05 -1.78 8.24
C ARG A 343 16.63 -1.26 8.47
N LEU A 344 16.46 0.04 8.70
CA LEU A 344 15.14 0.66 8.83
C LEU A 344 14.33 0.59 7.55
N SER A 345 14.95 0.83 6.38
CA SER A 345 14.29 0.70 5.09
C SER A 345 13.75 -0.72 4.89
N ALA A 346 14.60 -1.73 5.10
CA ALA A 346 14.20 -3.14 4.99
C ALA A 346 13.04 -3.48 5.96
N MET A 347 13.11 -3.00 7.20
CA MET A 347 12.06 -3.21 8.19
C MET A 347 10.73 -2.55 7.79
N PHE A 348 10.76 -1.36 7.17
CA PHE A 348 9.56 -0.69 6.67
C PHE A 348 9.01 -1.31 5.39
N GLU A 349 9.87 -1.85 4.52
CA GLU A 349 9.49 -2.50 3.26
C GLU A 349 8.63 -3.75 3.49
N ASP A 350 8.93 -4.52 4.54
CA ASP A 350 8.18 -5.72 4.92
C ASP A 350 6.91 -5.42 5.75
N SER A 351 6.65 -4.14 6.05
CA SER A 351 5.52 -3.73 6.88
C SER A 351 4.36 -3.16 6.08
N ASN A 352 3.14 -3.37 6.58
CA ASN A 352 1.92 -2.70 6.11
C ASN A 352 1.45 -1.58 7.05
N VAL A 353 2.30 -1.17 8.00
CA VAL A 353 2.02 -0.05 8.91
C VAL A 353 2.30 1.27 8.21
N LEU A 354 1.45 2.27 8.43
CA LEU A 354 1.70 3.62 7.94
C LEU A 354 2.70 4.33 8.87
N PHE A 355 3.87 4.68 8.37
CA PHE A 355 4.84 5.47 9.12
C PHE A 355 4.74 6.96 8.78
N ALA A 356 4.80 7.80 9.82
CA ALA A 356 4.80 9.26 9.71
C ALA A 356 5.98 9.85 10.51
N VAL A 357 6.47 11.03 10.10
CA VAL A 357 7.53 11.77 10.81
C VAL A 357 7.07 13.21 11.03
N GLU A 358 7.27 13.74 12.24
CA GLU A 358 6.83 15.10 12.60
C GLU A 358 7.78 16.20 12.13
N ASP A 359 9.09 15.99 12.09
CA ASP A 359 10.03 17.05 11.75
C ASP A 359 11.13 16.58 10.79
N TRP A 360 11.05 17.04 9.53
CA TRP A 360 12.03 16.73 8.49
C TRP A 360 13.27 17.61 8.55
N SER A 361 13.25 18.71 9.32
CA SER A 361 14.39 19.62 9.45
C SER A 361 15.61 18.98 10.11
N LEU A 362 15.41 17.81 10.75
CA LEU A 362 16.41 17.02 11.45
C LEU A 362 17.20 16.05 10.54
N LEU A 363 16.81 15.88 9.27
CA LEU A 363 17.56 15.06 8.32
C LEU A 363 18.61 15.95 7.62
N SER A 364 19.84 15.91 8.09
CA SER A 364 20.95 16.66 7.52
C SER A 364 21.30 16.15 6.11
N GLY A 365 21.58 17.09 5.19
CA GLY A 365 22.28 16.91 3.91
C GLY A 365 21.59 16.10 2.81
N ASP A 366 21.09 14.91 3.13
CA ASP A 366 20.71 13.90 2.14
C ASP A 366 19.23 13.50 2.24
N VAL A 367 18.39 14.53 2.42
CA VAL A 367 16.92 14.44 2.49
C VAL A 367 16.34 13.66 1.30
N ARG A 368 17.00 13.68 0.13
CA ARG A 368 16.58 12.92 -1.07
C ARG A 368 16.74 11.41 -0.89
N SER A 369 17.84 10.94 -0.32
CA SER A 369 18.07 9.51 -0.06
C SER A 369 17.04 8.95 0.93
N VAL A 370 16.74 9.70 2.00
CA VAL A 370 15.74 9.33 3.00
C VAL A 370 14.30 9.42 2.46
N LEU A 371 13.98 10.43 1.64
CA LEU A 371 12.68 10.56 0.97
C LEU A 371 12.44 9.44 -0.06
N ASN A 372 13.46 9.07 -0.82
CA ASN A 372 13.38 8.00 -1.82
C ASN A 372 13.17 6.63 -1.16
N LEU A 373 13.79 6.40 0.00
CA LEU A 373 13.71 5.14 0.75
C LEU A 373 12.44 5.03 1.62
N LEU A 374 12.12 6.06 2.43
CA LEU A 374 11.16 5.89 3.52
C LEU A 374 9.73 6.33 3.19
N ARG A 375 9.53 7.15 2.15
CA ARG A 375 8.21 7.58 1.62
C ARG A 375 7.17 7.91 2.70
N PHE A 376 7.57 8.66 3.74
CA PHE A 376 6.67 9.01 4.83
C PHE A 376 5.60 10.03 4.40
N VAL A 377 4.47 10.00 5.10
CA VAL A 377 3.44 11.04 4.97
C VAL A 377 3.77 12.21 5.90
N TRP A 378 3.76 13.44 5.35
CA TRP A 378 4.05 14.66 6.10
C TRP A 378 2.94 15.01 7.11
N LEU A 379 3.34 15.43 8.31
CA LEU A 379 2.47 15.96 9.35
C LEU A 379 2.74 17.47 9.48
N ASP A 380 1.75 18.31 9.18
CA ASP A 380 1.82 19.73 9.52
C ASP A 380 1.40 19.91 10.98
N ALA A 381 2.32 20.31 11.85
CA ALA A 381 2.04 20.59 13.26
C ALA A 381 2.47 22.02 13.63
N ARG A 382 1.97 23.03 12.92
CA ARG A 382 2.14 24.42 13.35
C ARG A 382 1.08 24.77 14.39
N ARG A 383 1.52 24.97 15.65
CA ARG A 383 0.64 25.44 16.72
C ARG A 383 0.03 26.78 16.37
N ILE A 384 -1.28 26.89 16.51
CA ILE A 384 -2.00 28.14 16.25
C ILE A 384 -1.78 29.07 17.45
N PRO A 385 -1.34 30.33 17.23
CA PRO A 385 -1.17 31.28 18.32
C PRO A 385 -2.46 31.40 19.14
N VAL A 386 -2.35 31.09 20.43
CA VAL A 386 -3.53 31.00 21.31
C VAL A 386 -4.34 32.29 21.23
N GLN A 387 -3.70 33.46 21.14
CA GLN A 387 -4.34 34.78 21.13
C GLN A 387 -5.29 35.06 19.96
N LEU A 388 -5.30 34.23 18.90
CA LEU A 388 -6.13 34.48 17.73
C LEU A 388 -7.64 34.45 18.06
N PRO A 389 -8.45 35.36 17.46
CA PRO A 389 -9.90 35.26 17.45
C PRO A 389 -10.38 33.94 16.86
N VAL A 390 -11.51 33.42 17.37
CA VAL A 390 -12.11 32.13 16.94
C VAL A 390 -12.27 32.04 15.41
N ARG A 391 -12.65 33.15 14.75
CA ARG A 391 -12.78 33.20 13.29
C ARG A 391 -11.45 32.96 12.58
N GLN A 392 -10.37 33.59 13.03
CA GLN A 392 -9.04 33.44 12.43
C GLN A 392 -8.47 32.04 12.72
N ALA A 393 -8.64 31.51 13.93
CA ALA A 393 -8.26 30.13 14.24
C ALA A 393 -9.00 29.12 13.35
N THR A 394 -10.30 29.34 13.11
CA THR A 394 -11.11 28.50 12.21
C THR A 394 -10.57 28.52 10.78
N GLU A 395 -10.18 29.69 10.28
CA GLU A 395 -9.59 29.85 8.95
C GLU A 395 -8.24 29.12 8.82
N VAL A 396 -7.39 29.18 9.85
CA VAL A 396 -6.11 28.46 9.86
C VAL A 396 -6.35 26.94 9.85
N VAL A 397 -7.25 26.42 10.68
CA VAL A 397 -7.62 25.00 10.66
C VAL A 397 -8.20 24.59 9.30
N ALA A 398 -9.07 25.41 8.70
CA ALA A 398 -9.63 25.15 7.38
C ALA A 398 -8.52 25.02 6.31
N ARG A 399 -7.51 25.90 6.34
CA ARG A 399 -6.37 25.85 5.42
C ARG A 399 -5.51 24.61 5.62
N HIS A 400 -5.27 24.18 6.85
CA HIS A 400 -4.56 22.92 7.10
C HIS A 400 -5.35 21.72 6.58
N LEU A 401 -6.68 21.69 6.76
CA LEU A 401 -7.55 20.65 6.20
C LEU A 401 -7.57 20.67 4.65
N ALA A 402 -7.45 21.84 4.04
CA ALA A 402 -7.39 22.01 2.58
C ALA A 402 -6.00 21.72 1.98
N SER A 403 -4.96 21.60 2.81
CA SER A 403 -3.58 21.37 2.36
C SER A 403 -3.43 20.07 1.55
N PRO A 404 -2.41 19.95 0.68
CA PRO A 404 -2.18 18.75 -0.11
C PRO A 404 -1.73 17.52 0.73
N SER A 405 -1.55 17.68 2.03
CA SER A 405 -1.11 16.63 2.94
C SER A 405 -2.19 15.55 3.13
N ARG A 406 -1.79 14.28 3.05
CA ARG A 406 -2.70 13.14 3.27
C ARG A 406 -3.19 13.04 4.71
N LEU A 407 -2.37 13.47 5.69
CA LEU A 407 -2.73 13.52 7.10
C LEU A 407 -2.66 14.96 7.61
N CYS A 408 -3.76 15.46 8.15
CA CYS A 408 -3.83 16.71 8.89
C CYS A 408 -4.15 16.38 10.34
N ILE A 409 -3.12 16.19 11.17
CA ILE A 409 -3.25 15.86 12.59
C ILE A 409 -2.89 17.09 13.41
N LEU A 410 -3.90 17.76 13.96
CA LEU A 410 -3.69 18.97 14.75
C LEU A 410 -3.71 18.65 16.26
N PRO A 411 -2.89 19.33 17.09
CA PRO A 411 -3.02 19.28 18.54
C PRO A 411 -4.44 19.54 19.01
N LEU A 412 -4.85 18.89 20.11
CA LEU A 412 -6.14 19.12 20.74
C LEU A 412 -6.38 20.61 21.00
N GLU A 413 -5.35 21.32 21.43
CA GLU A 413 -5.39 22.74 21.75
C GLU A 413 -5.88 23.57 20.56
N ASP A 414 -5.42 23.24 19.34
CA ASP A 414 -5.80 23.94 18.12
C ASP A 414 -7.27 23.69 17.76
N TRP A 415 -7.76 22.46 17.97
CA TRP A 415 -9.19 22.16 17.81
C TRP A 415 -10.03 22.96 18.82
N LEU A 416 -9.59 23.09 20.07
CA LEU A 416 -10.31 23.83 21.11
C LEU A 416 -10.41 25.34 20.80
N LEU A 417 -9.50 25.91 19.99
CA LEU A 417 -9.57 27.32 19.57
C LEU A 417 -10.79 27.63 18.70
N LEU A 418 -11.44 26.61 18.13
CA LEU A 418 -12.64 26.78 17.30
C LEU A 418 -13.85 27.25 18.12
N ASP A 419 -13.80 27.21 19.45
CA ASP A 419 -14.88 27.70 20.31
C ASP A 419 -14.33 28.43 21.55
N GLY A 420 -14.79 29.66 21.78
CA GLY A 420 -14.31 30.50 22.87
C GLY A 420 -14.59 29.94 24.27
N LYS A 421 -15.65 29.14 24.45
CA LYS A 421 -15.95 28.48 25.73
C LYS A 421 -15.05 27.27 25.93
N MET A 422 -14.84 26.46 24.90
CA MET A 422 -13.94 25.30 24.95
C MET A 422 -12.51 25.72 25.24
N ARG A 423 -12.02 26.74 24.53
CA ARG A 423 -10.69 27.31 24.73
C ARG A 423 -10.41 27.74 26.18
N ARG A 424 -11.37 28.41 26.84
CA ARG A 424 -11.17 28.95 28.19
C ARG A 424 -11.28 27.90 29.29
N LYS A 425 -12.14 26.89 29.11
CA LYS A 425 -12.48 25.93 30.16
C LYS A 425 -11.55 24.73 30.24
N HIS A 426 -10.70 24.50 29.23
CA HIS A 426 -9.88 23.28 29.11
C HIS A 426 -10.71 22.01 29.41
N PRO A 427 -11.72 21.72 28.56
CA PRO A 427 -12.74 20.73 28.87
C PRO A 427 -12.15 19.32 29.00
N THR A 428 -12.75 18.51 29.87
CA THR A 428 -12.46 17.09 29.93
C THR A 428 -13.06 16.35 28.73
N ILE A 429 -12.55 15.16 28.39
CA ILE A 429 -13.11 14.35 27.29
C ILE A 429 -14.61 14.07 27.49
N ALA A 430 -15.07 13.88 28.72
CA ALA A 430 -16.49 13.69 29.03
C ALA A 430 -17.34 14.93 28.68
N GLN A 431 -16.79 16.14 28.82
CA GLN A 431 -17.46 17.38 28.43
C GLN A 431 -17.46 17.53 26.89
N LEU A 432 -16.37 17.18 26.22
CA LEU A 432 -16.28 17.21 24.75
C LEU A 432 -17.30 16.26 24.11
N LEU A 433 -17.43 15.03 24.63
CA LEU A 433 -18.43 14.05 24.17
C LEU A 433 -19.86 14.60 24.26
N LYS A 434 -20.19 15.35 25.32
CA LYS A 434 -21.53 15.94 25.53
C LYS A 434 -21.78 17.21 24.71
N SER A 435 -20.75 17.80 24.10
CA SER A 435 -20.82 19.11 23.45
C SER A 435 -21.29 19.03 21.99
N THR A 436 -22.59 18.78 21.81
CA THR A 436 -23.22 18.50 20.50
C THR A 436 -22.99 19.59 19.46
N SER A 437 -23.20 20.87 19.81
CA SER A 437 -23.02 21.99 18.86
C SER A 437 -21.58 22.14 18.38
N TYR A 438 -20.61 21.93 19.27
CA TYR A 438 -19.19 22.01 18.96
C TYR A 438 -18.76 20.86 18.06
N ASN A 439 -19.15 19.62 18.39
CA ASN A 439 -18.82 18.44 17.59
C ASN A 439 -19.42 18.51 16.18
N LYS A 440 -20.66 19.01 16.04
CA LYS A 440 -21.29 19.25 14.73
C LYS A 440 -20.51 20.25 13.89
N ARG A 441 -19.99 21.32 14.51
CA ARG A 441 -19.19 22.33 13.80
C ARG A 441 -17.87 21.77 13.27
N ILE A 442 -17.15 20.99 14.08
CA ILE A 442 -15.92 20.31 13.63
C ILE A 442 -16.24 19.36 12.47
N LYS A 443 -17.30 18.56 12.61
CA LYS A 443 -17.71 17.61 11.57
C LYS A 443 -18.04 18.29 10.25
N ALA A 444 -18.79 19.40 10.29
CA ALA A 444 -19.08 20.20 9.11
C ALA A 444 -17.80 20.76 8.47
N LEU A 445 -16.87 21.25 9.28
CA LEU A 445 -15.59 21.78 8.80
C LEU A 445 -14.75 20.70 8.09
N ILE A 446 -14.67 19.50 8.67
CA ILE A 446 -13.96 18.36 8.06
C ILE A 446 -14.66 17.90 6.78
N GLN A 447 -15.99 17.80 6.77
CA GLN A 447 -16.76 17.37 5.60
C GLN A 447 -16.66 18.36 4.42
N HIS A 448 -16.59 19.66 4.71
CA HIS A 448 -16.44 20.69 3.68
C HIS A 448 -15.15 20.54 2.87
N HIS A 449 -14.07 20.08 3.51
CA HIS A 449 -12.73 19.97 2.92
C HIS A 449 -12.34 18.53 2.50
N LYS A 450 -13.32 17.61 2.47
CA LYS A 450 -13.16 16.25 1.93
C LYS A 450 -13.49 16.13 0.44
N ARG A 451 -14.06 17.19 -0.16
CA ARG A 451 -14.30 17.31 -1.60
C ARG A 451 -13.11 18.00 -2.23
#